data_AF-A0A7V1IMW1-F1
#
_entry.id   AF-A0A7V1IMW1-F1
#
_cell.length_a   1.000
_cell.length_b   1.000
_cell.length_c   1.000
_cell.angle_alpha   90.00
_cell.angle_beta   90.00
_cell.angle_gamma   90.00
#
_symmetry.space_group_name_H-M   'P 1'
#
loop_
_entity.id
_entity.type
_entity.pdbx_description
1 polymer ?
#
loop_
_entity_poly.entity_id
_entity_poly.type
_entity_poly.pdbx_seq_one_letter_code
_entity_poly.pdbx_strand_id
1 'polypeptide(L)'
;MLAGIAIGLFILAISFKRIPTDLQRLGVLIQSLKDGHPRPELVVFGNSVVMSGIDAEQLARSLPTVSIGWNCASTGQTETEAFLLSQEMPDTVRLAIYGLQIRPGEEEQPLHPQKYNTLFMYGFRPTQETRAELISIFGSSVEDVLNRSELGQIFDSRWALRQFIDTFSRRLLRPDLSLDRATFDLFHPQTYSKRIDEETTAKLIRKRNLAYTEDPPALAYGTVALSMTLAKKLRSRGVLPVFFFPPIHPSYRE
;
A
#
# COMPACT_ATOMS: atom_id res chain seq x y z
N MET A 1 -9.61 9.61 36.22
CA MET A 1 -9.83 8.76 35.03
C MET A 1 -9.62 9.53 33.71
N LEU A 2 -10.30 10.66 33.48
CA LEU A 2 -10.16 11.47 32.26
C LEU A 2 -8.72 11.98 31.99
N ALA A 3 -8.02 12.45 33.03
CA ALA A 3 -6.62 12.88 32.91
C ALA A 3 -5.70 11.75 32.42
N GLY A 4 -5.91 10.52 32.89
CA GLY A 4 -5.12 9.36 32.46
C GLY A 4 -5.37 8.98 31.00
N ILE A 5 -6.63 9.08 30.53
CA ILE A 5 -6.97 8.86 29.12
C ILE A 5 -6.31 9.92 28.24
N ALA A 6 -6.38 11.19 28.63
CA ALA A 6 -5.74 12.28 27.90
C ALA A 6 -4.22 12.11 27.80
N ILE A 7 -3.56 11.75 28.91
CA ILE A 7 -2.13 11.46 28.94
C ILE A 7 -1.80 10.26 28.02
N GLY A 8 -2.58 9.18 28.09
CA GLY A 8 -2.38 8.01 27.25
C GLY A 8 -2.52 8.32 25.75
N LEU A 9 -3.52 9.10 25.35
CA LEU A 9 -3.70 9.53 23.96
C LEU A 9 -2.57 10.46 23.50
N PHE A 10 -2.10 11.36 24.35
CA PHE A 10 -0.98 12.25 24.06
C PHE A 10 0.33 11.46 23.84
N ILE A 11 0.62 10.52 24.74
CA ILE A 11 1.78 9.62 24.60
C ILE A 11 1.68 8.83 23.31
N LEU A 12 0.52 8.25 23.00
CA LEU A 12 0.29 7.49 21.77
C LEU A 12 0.50 8.35 20.53
N ALA A 13 -0.04 9.57 20.50
CA ALA A 13 0.11 10.48 19.37
C ALA A 13 1.58 10.82 19.06
N ILE A 14 2.39 11.06 20.10
CA ILE A 14 3.81 11.38 19.95
C ILE A 14 4.64 10.14 19.62
N SER A 15 4.34 9.01 20.26
CA SER A 15 5.15 7.80 20.14
C SER A 15 4.82 6.97 18.91
N PHE A 16 3.65 7.14 18.27
CA PHE A 16 3.18 6.31 17.16
C PHE A 16 4.24 6.08 16.07
N LYS A 17 4.93 7.14 15.64
CA LYS A 17 5.96 7.09 14.59
C LYS A 17 7.19 6.25 14.96
N ARG A 18 7.36 5.93 16.24
CA ARG A 18 8.46 5.10 16.77
C ARG A 18 8.03 3.66 17.06
N ILE A 19 6.74 3.34 16.91
CA ILE A 19 6.23 2.00 17.17
C ILE A 19 6.48 1.14 15.92
N PRO A 20 7.35 0.11 15.97
CA PRO A 20 7.51 -0.80 14.85
C PRO A 20 6.22 -1.60 14.65
N THR A 21 5.68 -1.51 13.44
CA THR A 21 4.48 -2.23 13.01
C THR A 21 4.68 -2.73 11.58
N ASP A 22 3.90 -3.72 11.16
CA ASP A 22 3.90 -4.21 9.77
C ASP A 22 3.48 -3.11 8.76
N LEU A 23 2.94 -1.98 9.24
CA LEU A 23 2.56 -0.81 8.43
C LEU A 23 3.61 0.31 8.45
N GLN A 24 4.77 0.12 9.08
CA GLN A 24 5.84 1.12 9.16
C GLN A 24 6.31 1.59 7.77
N ARG A 25 6.27 0.71 6.76
CA ARG A 25 6.57 1.08 5.36
C ARG A 25 5.68 2.22 4.85
N LEU A 26 4.40 2.28 5.22
CA LEU A 26 3.52 3.40 4.83
C LEU A 26 4.02 4.75 5.38
N GLY A 27 4.60 4.75 6.58
CA GLY A 27 5.23 5.93 7.15
C GLY A 27 6.46 6.39 6.40
N VAL A 28 7.34 5.44 6.04
CA VAL A 28 8.52 5.70 5.19
C VAL A 28 8.08 6.26 3.83
N LEU A 29 7.05 5.70 3.22
CA LEU A 29 6.53 6.15 1.93
C LEU A 29 6.00 7.59 2.00
N ILE A 30 5.16 7.92 2.99
CA ILE A 30 4.64 9.30 3.13
C ILE A 30 5.78 10.29 3.34
N GLN A 31 6.73 9.96 4.21
CA GLN A 31 7.87 10.84 4.48
C GLN A 31 8.72 11.03 3.22
N SER A 32 9.04 9.94 2.51
CA SER A 32 9.85 9.99 1.30
C SER A 32 9.15 10.77 0.17
N LEU A 33 7.84 10.55 -0.02
CA LEU A 33 7.05 11.28 -1.03
C LEU A 33 6.96 12.78 -0.71
N LYS A 34 6.79 13.15 0.56
CA LYS A 34 6.76 14.56 1.00
C LYS A 34 8.11 15.25 0.92
N ASP A 35 9.17 14.57 1.37
CA ASP A 35 10.53 15.11 1.36
C ASP A 35 11.07 15.18 -0.08
N GLY A 36 10.62 14.27 -0.95
CA GLY A 36 10.94 14.25 -2.38
C GLY A 36 12.41 13.97 -2.67
N HIS A 37 13.18 13.44 -1.71
CA HIS A 37 14.61 13.20 -1.85
C HIS A 37 14.97 11.73 -1.56
N PRO A 38 15.70 11.05 -2.48
CA PRO A 38 16.04 11.50 -3.85
C PRO A 38 14.78 11.72 -4.72
N ARG A 39 14.85 12.52 -5.78
CA ARG A 39 13.67 12.90 -6.58
C ARG A 39 13.29 11.78 -7.58
N PRO A 40 12.23 10.98 -7.33
CA PRO A 40 11.87 9.91 -8.24
C PRO A 40 11.27 10.47 -9.54
N GLU A 41 11.55 9.79 -10.64
CA GLU A 41 10.95 10.04 -11.96
C GLU A 41 9.97 8.92 -12.34
N LEU A 42 10.13 7.76 -11.70
CA LEU A 42 9.25 6.61 -11.77
C LEU A 42 8.80 6.22 -10.36
N VAL A 43 7.52 5.91 -10.21
CA VAL A 43 6.98 5.29 -8.99
C VAL A 43 6.14 4.07 -9.34
N VAL A 44 6.17 3.06 -8.47
CA VAL A 44 5.42 1.81 -8.61
C VAL A 44 4.58 1.61 -7.37
N PHE A 45 3.26 1.58 -7.50
CA PHE A 45 2.31 1.26 -6.45
C PHE A 45 1.76 -0.15 -6.62
N GLY A 46 1.37 -0.78 -5.51
CA GLY A 46 0.78 -2.10 -5.49
C GLY A 46 0.98 -2.82 -4.17
N ASN A 47 0.50 -4.05 -4.09
CA ASN A 47 0.60 -4.87 -2.88
C ASN A 47 1.94 -5.62 -2.78
N SER A 48 2.00 -6.63 -1.90
CA SER A 48 3.19 -7.48 -1.70
C SER A 48 3.66 -8.21 -2.98
N VAL A 49 2.79 -8.47 -3.95
CA VAL A 49 3.20 -9.08 -5.23
C VAL A 49 4.08 -8.12 -6.03
N VAL A 50 3.70 -6.85 -6.09
CA VAL A 50 4.47 -5.79 -6.77
C VAL A 50 5.71 -5.43 -5.97
N MET A 51 5.59 -5.35 -4.65
CA MET A 51 6.69 -5.07 -3.72
C MET A 51 7.84 -6.07 -3.86
N SER A 52 7.54 -7.35 -4.14
CA SER A 52 8.53 -8.40 -4.36
C SER A 52 8.86 -8.64 -5.84
N GLY A 53 7.99 -8.23 -6.75
CA GLY A 53 8.07 -8.57 -8.17
C GLY A 53 8.69 -7.51 -9.06
N ILE A 54 8.71 -6.24 -8.64
CA ILE A 54 9.23 -5.13 -9.45
C ILE A 54 10.45 -4.51 -8.74
N ASP A 55 11.61 -4.60 -9.40
CA ASP A 55 12.78 -3.80 -9.07
C ASP A 55 12.67 -2.44 -9.77
N ALA A 56 12.37 -1.40 -8.99
CA ALA A 56 12.14 -0.06 -9.54
C ALA A 56 13.44 0.60 -10.00
N GLU A 57 14.57 0.25 -9.40
CA GLU A 57 15.88 0.74 -9.83
C GLU A 57 16.30 0.11 -11.16
N GLN A 58 16.18 -1.22 -11.28
CA GLN A 58 16.46 -1.92 -12.53
C GLN A 58 15.53 -1.44 -13.65
N LEU A 59 14.24 -1.23 -13.35
CA LEU A 59 13.28 -0.70 -14.29
C LEU A 59 13.65 0.72 -14.73
N ALA A 60 14.01 1.61 -13.80
CA ALA A 60 14.49 2.95 -14.14
C ALA A 60 15.70 2.89 -15.08
N ARG A 61 16.72 2.08 -14.75
CA ARG A 61 17.93 1.91 -15.59
C ARG A 61 17.63 1.37 -16.99
N SER A 62 16.54 0.63 -17.16
CA SER A 62 16.11 0.11 -18.47
C SER A 62 15.39 1.14 -19.34
N LEU A 63 14.95 2.26 -18.75
CA LEU A 63 14.24 3.33 -19.44
C LEU A 63 15.18 4.49 -19.73
N PRO A 64 15.29 4.97 -20.99
CA PRO A 64 16.29 5.96 -21.39
C PRO A 64 16.10 7.34 -20.74
N THR A 65 14.92 7.63 -20.20
CA THR A 65 14.53 8.97 -19.69
C THR A 65 14.27 9.01 -18.19
N VAL A 66 14.48 7.89 -17.48
CA VAL A 66 14.19 7.73 -16.05
C VAL A 66 15.49 7.38 -15.32
N SER A 67 15.88 8.22 -14.37
CA SER A 67 17.11 8.05 -13.58
C SER A 67 16.84 7.37 -12.24
N ILE A 68 15.73 7.70 -11.58
CA ILE A 68 15.39 7.23 -10.23
C ILE A 68 13.98 6.65 -10.25
N GLY A 69 13.86 5.38 -9.83
CA GLY A 69 12.60 4.67 -9.66
C GLY A 69 12.38 4.25 -8.21
N TRP A 70 11.16 4.44 -7.71
CA TRP A 70 10.74 3.97 -6.38
C TRP A 70 9.65 2.90 -6.46
N ASN A 71 9.84 1.82 -5.73
CA ASN A 71 8.84 0.83 -5.40
C ASN A 71 8.05 1.28 -4.16
N CYS A 72 7.00 2.06 -4.41
CA CYS A 72 6.03 2.52 -3.43
C CYS A 72 4.97 1.48 -3.04
N ALA A 73 5.12 0.22 -3.47
CA ALA A 73 4.24 -0.87 -3.08
C ALA A 73 4.41 -1.18 -1.59
N SER A 74 3.34 -1.66 -0.95
CA SER A 74 3.37 -2.08 0.46
C SER A 74 2.51 -3.30 0.71
N THR A 75 2.73 -4.02 1.81
CA THR A 75 1.96 -5.22 2.15
C THR A 75 0.45 -4.95 2.13
N GLY A 76 -0.25 -5.74 1.29
CA GLY A 76 -1.70 -5.64 1.09
C GLY A 76 -2.20 -4.29 0.59
N GLN A 77 -1.35 -3.42 0.02
CA GLN A 77 -1.76 -2.10 -0.48
C GLN A 77 -2.99 -2.22 -1.38
N THR A 78 -4.01 -1.41 -1.14
CA THR A 78 -5.20 -1.33 -1.99
C THR A 78 -5.05 -0.23 -3.04
N GLU A 79 -5.90 -0.27 -4.05
CA GLU A 79 -5.97 0.72 -5.12
C GLU A 79 -6.34 2.10 -4.57
N THR A 80 -7.21 2.16 -3.55
CA THR A 80 -7.51 3.40 -2.82
C THR A 80 -6.31 3.94 -2.07
N GLU A 81 -5.49 3.08 -1.45
CA GLU A 81 -4.26 3.51 -0.80
C GLU A 81 -3.25 4.06 -1.82
N ALA A 82 -3.11 3.40 -2.96
CA ALA A 82 -2.29 3.90 -4.07
C ALA A 82 -2.81 5.26 -4.57
N PHE A 83 -4.13 5.43 -4.69
CA PHE A 83 -4.76 6.68 -5.08
C PHE A 83 -4.49 7.81 -4.08
N LEU A 84 -4.63 7.54 -2.78
CA LEU A 84 -4.30 8.48 -1.71
C LEU A 84 -2.82 8.90 -1.77
N LEU A 85 -1.91 7.93 -1.88
CA LEU A 85 -0.46 8.19 -1.95
C LEU A 85 -0.05 8.94 -3.23
N SER A 86 -0.80 8.76 -4.33
CA SER A 86 -0.56 9.45 -5.60
C SER A 86 -0.69 10.97 -5.47
N GLN A 87 -1.44 11.46 -4.49
CA GLN A 87 -1.56 12.88 -4.18
C GLN A 87 -0.21 13.49 -3.75
N GLU A 88 0.61 12.76 -3.00
CA GLU A 88 1.88 13.25 -2.45
C GLU A 88 3.05 13.03 -3.41
N MET A 89 2.81 12.58 -4.64
CA MET A 89 3.88 12.35 -5.60
C MET A 89 4.61 13.65 -5.96
N PRO A 90 5.96 13.66 -5.90
CA PRO A 90 6.76 14.77 -6.37
C PRO A 90 6.49 15.10 -7.84
N ASP A 91 6.60 16.37 -8.21
CA ASP A 91 6.37 16.83 -9.59
C ASP A 91 7.44 16.35 -10.58
N THR A 92 8.51 15.71 -10.10
CA THR A 92 9.51 15.04 -10.94
C THR A 92 9.03 13.71 -11.52
N VAL A 93 7.98 13.12 -10.94
CA VAL A 93 7.42 11.84 -11.40
C VAL A 93 6.83 12.04 -12.79
N ARG A 94 7.29 11.26 -13.76
CA ARG A 94 6.82 11.27 -15.16
C ARG A 94 6.13 9.96 -15.55
N LEU A 95 6.40 8.88 -14.82
CA LEU A 95 5.81 7.57 -15.02
C LEU A 95 5.33 6.99 -13.68
N ALA A 96 4.07 6.60 -13.61
CA ALA A 96 3.49 5.96 -12.43
C ALA A 96 2.88 4.62 -12.82
N ILE A 97 3.35 3.54 -12.19
CA ILE A 97 2.91 2.17 -12.44
C ILE A 97 2.01 1.73 -11.29
N TYR A 98 0.83 1.21 -11.59
CA TYR A 98 -0.15 0.73 -10.62
C TYR A 98 -0.39 -0.76 -10.85
N GLY A 99 0.03 -1.60 -9.90
CA GLY A 99 -0.26 -3.02 -9.94
C GLY A 99 -1.68 -3.31 -9.48
N LEU A 100 -2.56 -3.60 -10.43
CA LEU A 100 -3.96 -3.93 -10.18
C LEU A 100 -4.12 -5.43 -9.92
N GLN A 101 -4.81 -5.77 -8.84
CA GLN A 101 -5.05 -7.16 -8.48
C GLN A 101 -6.38 -7.64 -9.03
N ILE A 102 -6.33 -8.74 -9.80
CA ILE A 102 -7.55 -9.43 -10.21
C ILE A 102 -7.85 -10.48 -9.14
N ARG A 103 -8.94 -10.28 -8.40
CA ARG A 103 -9.34 -11.15 -7.29
C ARG A 103 -10.60 -11.94 -7.67
N PRO A 104 -10.77 -13.16 -7.14
CA PRO A 104 -12.06 -13.82 -7.17
C PRO A 104 -13.03 -13.03 -6.28
N GLY A 105 -14.20 -12.69 -6.79
CA GLY A 105 -15.28 -12.05 -6.03
C GLY A 105 -15.18 -10.54 -5.89
N GLU A 106 -16.36 -9.92 -5.81
CA GLU A 106 -16.59 -8.48 -5.76
C GLU A 106 -16.38 -7.86 -4.36
N GLU A 107 -15.73 -8.55 -3.42
CA GLU A 107 -15.59 -8.02 -2.06
C GLU A 107 -14.54 -6.89 -2.01
N GLU A 108 -14.96 -5.71 -2.45
CA GLU A 108 -14.24 -4.46 -2.31
C GLU A 108 -14.25 -4.08 -0.82
N GLN A 109 -13.09 -4.18 -0.18
CA GLN A 109 -12.79 -3.35 0.98
C GLN A 109 -12.06 -2.10 0.49
N PRO A 110 -12.81 -1.02 0.18
CA PRO A 110 -12.26 0.09 -0.58
C PRO A 110 -11.17 0.83 0.20
N LEU A 111 -11.36 1.07 1.49
CA LEU A 111 -10.34 1.72 2.34
C LEU A 111 -10.25 1.03 3.69
N HIS A 112 -9.10 0.43 3.99
CA HIS A 112 -8.90 -0.27 5.25
C HIS A 112 -8.69 0.75 6.41
N PRO A 113 -9.53 0.76 7.46
CA PRO A 113 -9.48 1.80 8.49
C PRO A 113 -8.12 1.91 9.20
N GLN A 114 -7.47 0.79 9.53
CA GLN A 114 -6.16 0.82 10.22
C GLN A 114 -5.04 1.39 9.32
N LYS A 115 -5.15 1.19 8.01
CA LYS A 115 -4.14 1.68 7.07
C LYS A 115 -4.31 3.16 6.82
N TYR A 116 -5.55 3.62 6.62
CA TYR A 116 -5.83 5.05 6.60
C TYR A 116 -5.43 5.75 7.91
N ASN A 117 -5.75 5.14 9.05
CA ASN A 117 -5.31 5.62 10.36
C ASN A 117 -3.78 5.75 10.44
N THR A 118 -3.04 4.76 9.92
CA THR A 118 -1.57 4.83 9.82
C THR A 118 -1.14 6.03 8.96
N LEU A 119 -1.70 6.19 7.76
CA LEU A 119 -1.40 7.35 6.90
C LEU A 119 -1.64 8.67 7.66
N PHE A 120 -2.79 8.78 8.34
CA PHE A 120 -3.18 9.94 9.14
C PHE A 120 -2.18 10.24 10.26
N MET A 121 -1.73 9.23 11.01
CA MET A 121 -0.76 9.39 12.10
C MET A 121 0.64 9.76 11.59
N TYR A 122 0.98 9.41 10.35
CA TYR A 122 2.18 9.91 9.65
C TYR A 122 1.99 11.30 9.03
N GLY A 123 0.83 11.92 9.22
CA GLY A 123 0.54 13.30 8.81
C GLY A 123 0.02 13.42 7.38
N PHE A 124 -0.37 12.34 6.73
CA PHE A 124 -1.08 12.42 5.46
C PHE A 124 -2.48 13.04 5.67
N ARG A 125 -2.88 13.91 4.75
CA ARG A 125 -4.21 14.53 4.74
C ARG A 125 -4.70 14.57 3.29
N PRO A 126 -5.77 13.85 2.94
CA PRO A 126 -6.30 13.90 1.57
C PRO A 126 -6.92 15.28 1.30
N THR A 127 -6.73 15.81 0.09
CA THR A 127 -7.38 17.04 -0.37
C THR A 127 -8.90 16.85 -0.45
N GLN A 128 -9.65 17.95 -0.45
CA GLN A 128 -11.11 17.89 -0.61
C GLN A 128 -11.52 17.18 -1.90
N GLU A 129 -10.79 17.40 -2.99
CA GLU A 129 -11.03 16.74 -4.27
C GLU A 129 -10.81 15.22 -4.15
N THR A 130 -9.66 14.78 -3.62
CA THR A 130 -9.36 13.36 -3.38
C THR A 130 -10.43 12.69 -2.53
N ARG A 131 -10.92 13.37 -1.47
CA ARG A 131 -11.98 12.85 -0.60
C ARG A 131 -13.30 12.71 -1.35
N ALA A 132 -13.69 13.74 -2.10
CA ALA A 132 -14.94 13.74 -2.85
C ALA A 132 -14.98 12.63 -3.91
N GLU A 133 -13.86 12.40 -4.61
CA GLU A 133 -13.74 11.32 -5.60
C GLU A 133 -13.92 9.94 -4.96
N LEU A 134 -13.25 9.69 -3.83
CA LEU A 134 -13.36 8.41 -3.13
C LEU A 134 -14.77 8.17 -2.57
N ILE A 135 -15.39 9.20 -1.99
CA ILE A 135 -16.77 9.12 -1.49
C ILE A 135 -17.75 8.90 -2.65
N SER A 136 -17.53 9.54 -3.80
CA SER A 136 -18.37 9.36 -4.98
C SER A 136 -18.30 7.94 -5.56
N ILE A 137 -17.17 7.25 -5.44
CA ILE A 137 -16.98 5.89 -5.97
C ILE A 137 -17.47 4.83 -4.99
N PHE A 138 -17.16 4.99 -3.69
CA PHE A 138 -17.33 3.94 -2.68
C PHE A 138 -18.36 4.25 -1.59
N GLY A 139 -18.96 5.44 -1.63
CA GLY A 139 -20.04 5.86 -0.73
C GLY A 139 -19.63 5.99 0.74
N SER A 140 -20.61 5.72 1.61
CA SER A 140 -20.50 5.92 3.06
C SER A 140 -19.38 5.11 3.72
N SER A 141 -19.05 3.94 3.16
CA SER A 141 -18.01 3.06 3.70
C SER A 141 -16.63 3.75 3.78
N VAL A 142 -16.31 4.59 2.79
CA VAL A 142 -15.08 5.38 2.77
C VAL A 142 -15.27 6.71 3.49
N GLU A 143 -16.45 7.30 3.39
CA GLU A 143 -16.78 8.55 4.09
C GLU A 143 -16.54 8.45 5.60
N ASP A 144 -17.03 7.38 6.24
CA ASP A 144 -16.89 7.14 7.68
C ASP A 144 -15.41 7.07 8.12
N VAL A 145 -14.56 6.49 7.27
CA VAL A 145 -13.12 6.38 7.53
C VAL A 145 -12.43 7.73 7.35
N LEU A 146 -12.78 8.47 6.30
CA LEU A 146 -12.17 9.77 5.96
C LEU A 146 -12.62 10.91 6.88
N ASN A 147 -13.86 10.86 7.40
CA ASN A 147 -14.47 11.91 8.25
C ASN A 147 -14.25 11.68 9.75
N ARG A 148 -13.60 10.58 10.14
CA ARG A 148 -13.30 10.31 11.55
C ARG A 148 -12.46 11.44 12.15
N SER A 149 -12.88 11.92 13.33
CA SER A 149 -12.25 13.03 14.04
C SER A 149 -10.79 12.72 14.42
N GLU A 150 -9.97 13.76 14.64
CA GLU A 150 -8.56 13.57 15.01
C GLU A 150 -8.40 12.77 16.31
N LEU A 151 -9.23 13.06 17.31
CA LEU A 151 -9.27 12.29 18.55
C LEU A 151 -9.69 10.83 18.30
N GLY A 152 -10.64 10.60 17.39
CA GLY A 152 -11.03 9.26 16.96
C GLY A 152 -9.87 8.51 16.33
N GLN A 153 -9.12 9.15 15.43
CA GLN A 153 -7.92 8.57 14.81
C GLN A 153 -6.84 8.22 15.84
N ILE A 154 -6.56 9.12 16.78
CA ILE A 154 -5.56 8.86 17.83
C ILE A 154 -6.04 7.70 18.72
N PHE A 155 -7.31 7.67 19.09
CA PHE A 155 -7.89 6.59 19.89
C PHE A 155 -7.81 5.25 19.17
N ASP A 156 -8.10 5.19 17.87
CA ASP A 156 -8.03 3.92 17.14
C ASP A 156 -6.61 3.41 16.98
N SER A 157 -5.61 4.30 16.99
CA SER A 157 -4.18 3.96 16.89
C SER A 157 -3.67 3.02 17.99
N ARG A 158 -4.46 2.74 19.03
CA ARG A 158 -4.13 1.74 20.07
C ARG A 158 -3.89 0.35 19.50
N TRP A 159 -4.42 0.01 18.31
CA TRP A 159 -4.09 -1.24 17.64
C TRP A 159 -2.57 -1.37 17.39
N ALA A 160 -1.85 -0.27 17.21
CA ALA A 160 -0.40 -0.27 16.99
C ALA A 160 0.38 -0.78 18.21
N LEU A 161 -0.12 -0.54 19.43
CA LEU A 161 0.48 -1.07 20.65
C LEU A 161 0.37 -2.60 20.72
N ARG A 162 -0.75 -3.16 20.25
CA ARG A 162 -0.90 -4.62 20.16
C ARG A 162 0.05 -5.19 19.10
N GLN A 163 0.07 -4.58 17.92
CA GLN A 163 0.96 -4.99 16.84
C GLN A 163 2.45 -4.86 17.22
N PHE A 164 2.80 -3.87 18.04
CA PHE A 164 4.14 -3.75 18.59
C PHE A 164 4.56 -4.99 19.38
N ILE A 165 3.70 -5.44 20.31
CA ILE A 165 3.96 -6.62 21.13
C ILE A 165 4.09 -7.86 20.24
N ASP A 166 3.20 -8.01 19.25
CA ASP A 166 3.23 -9.12 18.30
C ASP A 166 4.51 -9.10 17.44
N THR A 167 4.90 -7.93 16.93
CA THR A 167 6.09 -7.72 16.10
C THR A 167 7.37 -7.95 16.89
N PHE A 168 7.45 -7.42 18.11
CA PHE A 168 8.58 -7.62 19.01
C PHE A 168 8.77 -9.10 19.35
N SER A 169 7.68 -9.79 19.69
CA SER A 169 7.69 -11.24 19.94
C SER A 169 8.16 -12.02 18.71
N ARG A 170 7.67 -11.65 17.51
CA ARG A 170 8.07 -12.30 16.25
C ARG A 170 9.55 -12.06 15.93
N ARG A 171 10.09 -10.86 16.18
CA ARG A 171 11.52 -10.55 15.97
C ARG A 171 12.43 -11.37 16.88
N LEU A 172 12.04 -11.57 18.14
CA LEU A 172 12.78 -12.44 19.07
C LEU A 172 12.78 -13.90 18.62
N LEU A 173 11.68 -14.37 18.01
CA LEU A 173 11.51 -15.76 17.58
C LEU A 173 12.07 -16.04 16.17
N ARG A 174 12.19 -15.04 15.31
CA ARG A 174 12.60 -15.19 13.89
C ARG A 174 13.60 -14.10 13.49
N PRO A 175 14.87 -14.20 13.91
CA PRO A 175 15.92 -13.26 13.53
C PRO A 175 16.31 -13.38 12.03
N ASP A 176 15.79 -14.37 11.31
CA ASP A 176 16.11 -14.69 9.91
C ASP A 176 15.29 -13.90 8.88
N LEU A 177 14.25 -13.15 9.28
CA LEU A 177 13.57 -12.23 8.36
C LEU A 177 14.33 -10.89 8.30
N SER A 178 14.79 -10.52 7.10
CA SER A 178 15.34 -9.19 6.79
C SER A 178 14.23 -8.11 6.76
N LEU A 179 13.55 -7.90 7.89
CA LEU A 179 12.42 -6.97 8.04
C LEU A 179 12.80 -5.51 7.76
N ASP A 180 14.06 -5.14 7.97
CA ASP A 180 14.53 -3.76 7.77
C ASP A 180 14.54 -3.39 6.28
N ARG A 181 14.98 -4.30 5.40
CA ARG A 181 14.88 -4.08 3.94
C ARG A 181 13.43 -3.96 3.50
N ALA A 182 12.52 -4.77 4.06
CA ALA A 182 11.07 -4.68 3.82
C ALA A 182 10.46 -3.33 4.20
N THR A 183 11.01 -2.73 5.24
CA THR A 183 10.46 -1.49 5.80
C THR A 183 11.02 -0.25 5.10
N PHE A 184 12.31 -0.24 4.78
CA PHE A 184 13.02 0.98 4.37
C PHE A 184 13.50 1.01 2.92
N ASP A 185 13.64 -0.15 2.26
CA ASP A 185 14.14 -0.18 0.88
C ASP A 185 13.02 0.14 -0.11
N LEU A 186 13.15 1.27 -0.78
CA LEU A 186 12.24 1.73 -1.83
C LEU A 186 12.76 1.42 -3.23
N PHE A 187 13.98 0.90 -3.40
CA PHE A 187 14.58 0.69 -4.72
C PHE A 187 14.42 -0.75 -5.16
N HIS A 188 14.81 -1.67 -4.28
CA HIS A 188 14.90 -3.08 -4.60
C HIS A 188 13.64 -3.87 -4.23
N PRO A 189 13.40 -4.99 -4.94
CA PRO A 189 12.32 -5.89 -4.61
C PRO A 189 12.62 -6.59 -3.29
N GLN A 190 11.56 -6.93 -2.58
CA GLN A 190 11.70 -7.75 -1.38
C GLN A 190 12.14 -9.16 -1.74
N THR A 191 13.33 -9.53 -1.26
CA THR A 191 13.87 -10.87 -1.45
C THR A 191 13.27 -11.80 -0.40
N TYR A 192 12.53 -12.83 -0.84
CA TYR A 192 12.18 -13.93 0.06
C TYR A 192 13.47 -14.65 0.48
N SER A 193 13.72 -14.77 1.78
CA SER A 193 14.96 -15.33 2.32
C SER A 193 15.11 -16.85 2.05
N LYS A 194 14.01 -17.54 1.75
CA LYS A 194 13.99 -18.97 1.41
C LYS A 194 12.98 -19.22 0.29
N ARG A 195 13.37 -20.05 -0.69
CA ARG A 195 12.44 -20.59 -1.68
C ARG A 195 11.41 -21.45 -0.93
N ILE A 196 10.13 -21.24 -1.22
CA ILE A 196 9.05 -22.10 -0.71
C ILE A 196 9.24 -23.49 -1.31
N ASP A 197 9.02 -24.53 -0.52
CA ASP A 197 9.10 -25.91 -0.99
C ASP A 197 8.07 -26.18 -2.10
N GLU A 198 8.43 -27.06 -3.03
CA GLU A 198 7.65 -27.30 -4.26
C GLU A 198 6.25 -27.82 -3.96
N GLU A 199 6.08 -28.64 -2.90
CA GLU A 199 4.79 -29.16 -2.47
C GLU A 199 3.86 -28.03 -1.98
N THR A 200 4.37 -27.14 -1.12
CA THR A 200 3.63 -25.97 -0.65
C THR A 200 3.31 -25.03 -1.79
N THR A 201 4.23 -24.80 -2.72
CA THR A 201 3.96 -24.00 -3.93
C THR A 201 2.83 -24.62 -4.75
N ALA A 202 2.87 -25.91 -5.03
CA ALA A 202 1.81 -26.62 -5.77
C ALA A 202 0.45 -26.53 -5.05
N LYS A 203 0.45 -26.68 -3.72
CA LYS A 203 -0.76 -26.55 -2.89
C LYS A 203 -1.36 -25.14 -2.96
N LEU A 204 -0.52 -24.10 -2.89
CA LEU A 204 -0.97 -22.70 -2.99
C LEU A 204 -1.51 -22.37 -4.38
N ILE A 205 -0.86 -22.86 -5.45
CA ILE A 205 -1.33 -22.71 -6.83
C ILE A 205 -2.70 -23.39 -6.99
N ARG A 206 -2.82 -24.65 -6.55
CA ARG A 206 -4.10 -25.39 -6.64
C ARG A 206 -5.22 -24.67 -5.89
N LYS A 207 -4.96 -24.20 -4.66
CA LYS A 207 -5.93 -23.43 -3.88
C LYS A 207 -6.35 -22.16 -4.61
N ARG A 208 -5.41 -21.44 -5.22
CA ARG A 208 -5.69 -20.20 -5.97
C ARG A 208 -6.50 -20.47 -7.23
N ASN A 209 -6.15 -21.52 -7.98
CA ASN A 209 -6.88 -21.90 -9.20
C ASN A 209 -8.31 -22.33 -8.88
N LEU A 210 -8.52 -23.13 -7.82
CA LEU A 210 -9.87 -23.49 -7.37
C LEU A 210 -10.72 -22.25 -7.07
N ALA A 211 -10.17 -21.27 -6.36
CA ALA A 211 -10.88 -20.01 -6.09
C ALA A 211 -11.24 -19.24 -7.38
N TYR A 212 -10.35 -19.24 -8.39
CA TYR A 212 -10.64 -18.63 -9.69
C TYR A 212 -11.58 -19.43 -10.60
N THR A 213 -11.75 -20.73 -10.34
CA THR A 213 -12.75 -21.57 -11.01
C THR A 213 -14.13 -21.36 -10.40
N GLU A 214 -14.21 -21.27 -9.07
CA GLU A 214 -15.45 -20.98 -8.35
C GLU A 214 -15.96 -19.56 -8.62
N ASP A 215 -15.03 -18.60 -8.73
CA ASP A 215 -15.33 -17.20 -8.96
C ASP A 215 -14.29 -16.57 -9.92
N PRO A 216 -14.64 -16.39 -11.21
CA PRO A 216 -13.71 -15.92 -12.22
C PRO A 216 -13.05 -14.59 -11.82
N PRO A 217 -11.74 -14.44 -12.05
CA PRO A 217 -11.02 -13.23 -11.68
C PRO A 217 -11.57 -12.04 -12.48
N ALA A 218 -12.16 -11.08 -11.77
CA ALA A 218 -12.72 -9.85 -12.34
C ALA A 218 -12.11 -8.60 -11.68
N LEU A 219 -12.18 -7.48 -12.38
CA LEU A 219 -11.94 -6.18 -11.78
C LEU A 219 -13.26 -5.65 -11.26
N ALA A 220 -13.29 -5.36 -9.97
CA ALA A 220 -14.46 -4.77 -9.36
C ALA A 220 -14.69 -3.33 -9.87
N TYR A 221 -15.95 -2.89 -9.87
CA TYR A 221 -16.36 -1.62 -10.46
C TYR A 221 -15.58 -0.42 -9.89
N GLY A 222 -15.43 -0.38 -8.57
CA GLY A 222 -14.73 0.71 -7.88
C GLY A 222 -13.25 0.75 -8.26
N THR A 223 -12.61 -0.40 -8.47
CA THR A 223 -11.24 -0.49 -9.01
C THR A 223 -11.11 0.14 -10.40
N VAL A 224 -12.05 -0.16 -11.31
CA VAL A 224 -12.07 0.40 -12.66
C VAL A 224 -12.32 1.91 -12.62
N ALA A 225 -13.35 2.34 -11.90
CA ALA A 225 -13.71 3.74 -11.76
C ALA A 225 -12.56 4.57 -11.16
N LEU A 226 -11.92 4.06 -10.10
CA LEU A 226 -10.78 4.72 -9.46
C LEU A 226 -9.57 4.80 -10.39
N SER A 227 -9.27 3.73 -11.14
CA SER A 227 -8.20 3.70 -12.13
C SER A 227 -8.42 4.73 -13.24
N MET A 228 -9.67 4.89 -13.71
CA MET A 228 -10.01 5.90 -14.71
C MET A 228 -9.83 7.33 -14.16
N THR A 229 -10.31 7.59 -12.94
CA THR A 229 -10.13 8.89 -12.26
C THR A 229 -8.64 9.20 -12.07
N LEU A 230 -7.87 8.24 -11.56
CA LEU A 230 -6.42 8.36 -11.40
C LEU A 230 -5.72 8.67 -12.72
N ALA A 231 -6.04 7.92 -13.78
CA ALA A 231 -5.45 8.14 -15.09
C ALA A 231 -5.71 9.56 -15.61
N LYS A 232 -6.93 10.08 -15.42
CA LYS A 232 -7.29 11.45 -15.81
C LYS A 232 -6.46 12.49 -15.05
N LYS A 233 -6.34 12.36 -13.72
CA LYS A 233 -5.57 13.29 -12.86
C LYS A 233 -4.07 13.25 -13.15
N LEU A 234 -3.52 12.08 -13.44
CA LEU A 234 -2.10 11.94 -13.74
C LEU A 234 -1.74 12.54 -15.09
N ARG A 235 -2.58 12.30 -16.10
CA ARG A 235 -2.37 12.87 -17.44
C ARG A 235 -2.45 14.40 -17.43
N SER A 236 -3.33 15.01 -16.63
CA SER A 236 -3.38 16.47 -16.50
C SER A 236 -2.14 17.07 -15.84
N ARG A 237 -1.38 16.27 -15.07
CA ARG A 237 -0.07 16.62 -14.51
C ARG A 237 1.11 16.27 -15.42
N GLY A 238 0.87 15.73 -16.62
CA GLY A 238 1.93 15.26 -17.52
C GLY A 238 2.57 13.93 -17.10
N VAL A 239 1.96 13.20 -16.16
CA VAL A 239 2.41 11.88 -15.71
C VAL A 239 1.76 10.80 -16.57
N LEU A 240 2.55 9.84 -17.05
CA LEU A 240 2.05 8.66 -17.76
C LEU A 240 1.60 7.58 -16.75
N PRO A 241 0.29 7.28 -16.62
CA PRO A 241 -0.17 6.15 -15.84
C PRO A 241 -0.02 4.84 -16.63
N VAL A 242 0.53 3.81 -16.00
CA VAL A 242 0.57 2.44 -16.51
C VAL A 242 -0.11 1.52 -15.50
N PHE A 243 -1.12 0.77 -15.93
CA PHE A 243 -1.77 -0.23 -15.11
C PHE A 243 -1.19 -1.61 -15.45
N PHE A 244 -0.55 -2.21 -14.46
CA PHE A 244 0.08 -3.52 -14.58
C PHE A 244 -0.81 -4.57 -13.92
N PHE A 245 -1.08 -5.65 -14.64
CA PHE A 245 -1.76 -6.82 -14.10
C PHE A 245 -0.71 -7.91 -13.86
N PRO A 246 -0.49 -8.33 -12.61
CA PRO A 246 0.40 -9.44 -12.33
C PRO A 246 -0.04 -10.69 -13.10
N PRO A 247 0.92 -11.48 -13.62
CA PRO A 247 0.60 -12.66 -14.40
C PRO A 247 -0.18 -13.67 -13.54
N ILE A 248 -1.22 -14.25 -14.13
CA ILE A 248 -1.89 -15.42 -13.57
C ILE A 248 -1.04 -16.66 -13.89
N HIS A 249 -0.95 -17.58 -12.94
CA HIS A 249 -0.16 -18.80 -13.12
C HIS A 249 -0.67 -19.59 -14.36
N PRO A 250 0.20 -20.10 -15.25
CA PRO A 250 -0.21 -20.77 -16.49
C PRO A 250 -1.18 -21.94 -16.29
N SER A 251 -1.05 -22.67 -15.17
CA SER A 251 -1.93 -23.80 -14.81
C SER A 251 -3.39 -23.43 -14.55
N TYR A 252 -3.76 -22.14 -14.62
CA TYR A 252 -5.15 -21.71 -14.59
C TYR A 252 -5.88 -21.97 -15.92
N ARG A 253 -5.15 -22.11 -17.03
CA ARG A 253 -5.74 -22.33 -18.38
C ARG A 253 -5.98 -23.81 -18.71
N GLU A 254 -5.61 -24.72 -17.81
CA GLU A 254 -5.80 -26.17 -17.90
C GLU A 254 -7.00 -26.59 -17.04
#